data_AF-A0A9E2HZQ3-F1
#
_entry.id   AF-A0A9E2HZQ3-F1
#
_cell.length_a   1.000
_cell.length_b   1.000
_cell.length_c   1.000
_cell.angle_alpha   90.00
_cell.angle_beta   90.00
_cell.angle_gamma   90.00
#
_symmetry.space_group_name_H-M   'P 1'
#
loop_
_entity.id
_entity.type
_entity.pdbx_description
1 polymer ?
#
loop_
_entity_poly.entity_id
_entity_poly.type
_entity_poly.pdbx_seq_one_letter_code
_entity_poly.pdbx_strand_id
1 'polypeptide(L)'
;VKTAAGDEQTPQELRLESETAQMARIAQEINWTTDDPLGIGGLLSDALILTQLVISGKMEHLCEMLSTVLTHTKNGMTAFMRTDILNYPSVYRLAFRELGLSIGLHALDKIQQLLSGHTAFFPNRLLLRAQLEELTTYLPLCAIIENFWLEPENQKSATWSEHLDINSVMLATSLGA
;
A
#
# COMPACT_ATOMS: atom_id res chain seq x y z
N VAL A 1 -45.09 29.63 2.71
CA VAL A 1 -43.78 29.67 3.39
C VAL A 1 -42.72 29.82 2.31
N LYS A 2 -41.92 30.89 2.36
CA LYS A 2 -40.90 31.21 1.36
C LYS A 2 -39.71 30.24 1.46
N THR A 3 -39.34 29.67 0.31
CA THR A 3 -38.01 29.23 -0.18
C THR A 3 -36.83 29.07 0.80
N ALA A 4 -36.18 27.91 0.73
CA ALA A 4 -34.73 27.79 0.82
C ALA A 4 -34.21 27.15 -0.49
N ALA A 5 -34.18 27.99 -1.53
CA ALA A 5 -33.29 27.80 -2.66
C ALA A 5 -31.99 28.54 -2.31
N GLY A 6 -30.84 27.89 -2.49
CA GLY A 6 -29.52 28.48 -2.32
C GLY A 6 -28.90 28.23 -0.94
N ASP A 7 -28.26 27.06 -0.78
CA ASP A 7 -27.11 26.99 0.12
C ASP A 7 -25.88 27.34 -0.73
N GLU A 8 -25.74 28.65 -0.95
CA GLU A 8 -24.65 29.24 -1.72
C GLU A 8 -23.40 29.35 -0.84
N GLN A 9 -22.32 28.75 -1.35
CA GLN A 9 -20.92 28.93 -0.97
C GLN A 9 -20.49 28.27 0.34
N THR A 10 -19.75 27.17 0.19
CA THR A 10 -18.86 26.64 1.23
C THR A 10 -18.07 27.80 1.84
N PRO A 11 -18.16 28.04 3.16
CA PRO A 11 -17.44 29.09 3.86
C PRO A 11 -15.98 29.14 3.42
N GLN A 12 -15.43 30.34 3.23
CA GLN A 12 -14.06 30.54 2.76
C GLN A 12 -13.02 29.85 3.68
N GLU A 13 -13.35 29.68 4.96
CA GLU A 13 -12.55 28.93 5.96
C GLU A 13 -12.49 27.42 5.73
N LEU A 14 -13.36 26.84 4.89
CA LEU A 14 -13.39 25.41 4.56
C LEU A 14 -12.80 25.11 3.17
N ARG A 15 -12.28 26.13 2.47
CA ARG A 15 -11.62 25.95 1.17
C ARG A 15 -10.18 25.54 1.36
N LEU A 16 -9.86 24.31 0.97
CA LEU A 16 -8.52 23.71 1.14
C LEU A 16 -7.68 23.76 -0.15
N GLU A 17 -7.99 24.65 -1.09
CA GLU A 17 -7.30 24.67 -2.39
C GLU A 17 -5.80 25.01 -2.24
N SER A 18 -5.46 25.94 -1.35
CA SER A 18 -4.06 26.31 -1.06
C SER A 18 -3.29 25.17 -0.40
N GLU A 19 -3.91 24.50 0.56
CA GLU A 19 -3.38 23.41 1.37
C GLU A 19 -3.18 22.17 0.49
N THR A 20 -4.16 21.88 -0.37
CA THR A 20 -4.07 20.80 -1.35
C THR A 20 -2.97 21.07 -2.36
N ALA A 21 -2.86 22.31 -2.87
CA ALA A 21 -1.78 22.69 -3.78
C ALA A 21 -0.40 22.61 -3.10
N GLN A 22 -0.31 22.97 -1.83
CA GLN A 22 0.94 22.84 -1.06
C GLN A 22 1.31 21.37 -0.83
N MET A 23 0.35 20.54 -0.43
CA MET A 23 0.56 19.10 -0.26
C MET A 23 0.98 18.43 -1.57
N ALA A 24 0.37 18.83 -2.69
CA ALA A 24 0.73 18.32 -4.01
C ALA A 24 2.17 18.67 -4.40
N ARG A 25 2.64 19.90 -4.09
CA ARG A 25 4.04 20.29 -4.32
C ARG A 25 5.00 19.45 -3.48
N ILE A 26 4.70 19.27 -2.20
CA ILE A 26 5.49 18.42 -1.30
C ILE A 26 5.54 16.99 -1.86
N ALA A 27 4.40 16.43 -2.25
CA ALA A 27 4.31 15.08 -2.79
C ALA A 27 5.12 14.88 -4.09
N GLN A 28 5.28 15.91 -4.92
CA GLN A 28 6.08 15.85 -6.15
C GLN A 28 7.59 15.80 -5.90
N GLU A 29 8.06 16.33 -4.76
CA GLU A 29 9.49 16.38 -4.42
C GLU A 29 9.94 15.25 -3.50
N ILE A 30 9.00 14.53 -2.87
CA ILE A 30 9.34 13.42 -1.96
C ILE A 30 9.67 12.15 -2.74
N ASN A 31 10.83 11.56 -2.43
CA ASN A 31 11.12 10.18 -2.77
C ASN A 31 10.31 9.25 -1.84
N TRP A 32 9.30 8.57 -2.38
CA TRP A 32 8.45 7.65 -1.60
C TRP A 32 9.11 6.31 -1.27
N THR A 33 10.34 6.07 -1.74
CA THR A 33 11.08 4.85 -1.41
C THR A 33 11.31 4.75 0.09
N THR A 34 10.90 3.63 0.68
CA THR A 34 11.12 3.30 2.10
C THR A 34 11.52 1.83 2.22
N ASP A 35 12.40 1.51 3.16
CA ASP A 35 12.76 0.14 3.54
C ASP A 35 11.92 -0.39 4.72
N ASP A 36 11.01 0.43 5.25
CA ASP A 36 10.07 0.03 6.27
C ASP A 36 8.97 -0.87 5.69
N PRO A 37 8.77 -2.11 6.19
CA PRO A 37 7.80 -3.03 5.61
C PRO A 37 6.37 -2.51 5.67
N LEU A 38 5.98 -1.76 6.71
CA LEU A 38 4.65 -1.15 6.77
C LEU A 38 4.46 -0.10 5.67
N GLY A 39 5.44 0.78 5.49
CA GLY A 39 5.43 1.78 4.43
C GLY A 39 5.35 1.16 3.04
N ILE A 40 6.09 0.08 2.79
CA ILE A 40 6.02 -0.64 1.51
C ILE A 40 4.64 -1.28 1.29
N GLY A 41 4.07 -1.91 2.32
CA GLY A 41 2.70 -2.44 2.27
C GLY A 41 1.65 -1.37 2.00
N GLY A 42 1.84 -0.17 2.55
CA GLY A 42 1.03 1.01 2.26
C GLY A 42 1.09 1.40 0.78
N LEU A 43 2.29 1.50 0.21
CA LEU A 43 2.45 1.82 -1.23
C LEU A 43 1.78 0.79 -2.15
N LEU A 44 1.82 -0.50 -1.79
CA LEU A 44 1.12 -1.55 -2.53
C LEU A 44 -0.41 -1.41 -2.43
N SER A 45 -0.92 -1.05 -1.26
CA SER A 45 -2.34 -0.76 -1.06
C SER A 45 -2.77 0.47 -1.87
N ASP A 46 -1.94 1.51 -1.89
CA ASP A 46 -2.16 2.71 -2.70
C ASP A 46 -2.12 2.38 -4.20
N ALA A 47 -1.23 1.48 -4.64
CA ALA A 47 -1.20 1.00 -6.02
C ALA A 47 -2.52 0.31 -6.42
N LEU A 48 -3.13 -0.46 -5.51
CA LEU A 48 -4.45 -1.04 -5.74
C LEU A 48 -5.54 0.02 -5.83
N ILE A 49 -5.53 1.02 -4.94
CA ILE A 49 -6.49 2.14 -4.97
C ILE A 49 -6.35 2.93 -6.28
N LEU A 50 -5.13 3.27 -6.70
CA LEU A 50 -4.86 3.94 -7.97
C LEU A 50 -5.39 3.13 -9.15
N THR A 51 -5.16 1.81 -9.16
CA THR A 51 -5.69 0.92 -10.20
C THR A 51 -7.21 0.96 -10.24
N GLN A 52 -7.88 0.96 -9.09
CA GLN A 52 -9.34 1.08 -9.01
C GLN A 52 -9.85 2.45 -9.47
N LEU A 53 -9.14 3.54 -9.16
CA LEU A 53 -9.50 4.90 -9.57
C LEU A 53 -9.32 5.11 -11.08
N VAL A 54 -8.29 4.53 -11.69
CA VAL A 54 -8.12 4.53 -13.15
C VAL A 54 -9.36 3.93 -13.83
N ILE A 55 -9.86 2.81 -13.31
CA ILE A 55 -11.00 2.09 -13.89
C ILE A 55 -12.34 2.77 -13.55
N SER A 56 -12.64 2.94 -12.27
CA SER A 56 -13.95 3.42 -11.79
C SER A 56 -14.13 4.92 -11.99
N GLY A 57 -13.05 5.70 -11.82
CA GLY A 57 -13.03 7.15 -12.00
C GLY A 57 -12.67 7.61 -13.41
N LYS A 58 -12.31 6.67 -14.31
CA LYS A 58 -11.80 6.97 -15.68
C LYS A 58 -10.61 7.94 -15.66
N MET A 59 -9.76 7.80 -14.64
CA MET A 59 -8.64 8.69 -14.38
C MET A 59 -7.34 8.15 -14.99
N GLU A 60 -7.28 8.04 -16.32
CA GLU A 60 -6.13 7.44 -17.03
C GLU A 60 -4.80 8.15 -16.71
N HIS A 61 -4.83 9.44 -16.39
CA HIS A 61 -3.66 10.22 -15.97
C HIS A 61 -2.97 9.66 -14.71
N LEU A 62 -3.68 8.90 -13.87
CA LEU A 62 -3.11 8.25 -12.68
C LEU A 62 -2.23 7.04 -13.03
N CYS A 63 -2.22 6.57 -14.29
CA CYS A 63 -1.35 5.48 -14.71
C CYS A 63 0.14 5.80 -14.56
N GLU A 64 0.53 7.07 -14.70
CA GLU A 64 1.90 7.53 -14.47
C GLU A 64 2.25 7.45 -12.98
N MET A 65 1.36 7.91 -12.11
CA MET A 65 1.51 7.82 -10.67
C MET A 65 1.58 6.37 -10.20
N LEU A 66 0.74 5.49 -10.73
CA LEU A 66 0.78 4.06 -10.45
C LEU A 66 2.16 3.46 -10.79
N SER A 67 2.69 3.78 -11.97
CA SER A 67 4.05 3.34 -12.36
C SER A 67 5.13 3.86 -11.40
N THR A 68 5.02 5.12 -10.96
CA THR A 68 5.94 5.71 -9.98
C THR A 68 5.87 5.00 -8.62
N VAL A 69 4.67 4.75 -8.10
CA VAL A 69 4.44 3.99 -6.85
C VAL A 69 5.04 2.59 -6.94
N LEU A 70 4.79 1.86 -8.03
CA LEU A 70 5.35 0.50 -8.21
C LEU A 70 6.88 0.52 -8.28
N THR A 71 7.47 1.56 -8.88
CA THR A 71 8.93 1.73 -8.92
C THR A 71 9.52 1.98 -7.52
N HIS A 72 8.92 2.88 -6.74
CA HIS A 72 9.35 3.14 -5.37
C HIS A 72 9.17 1.92 -4.46
N THR A 73 8.07 1.19 -4.64
CA THR A 73 7.79 -0.08 -3.95
C THR A 73 8.89 -1.10 -4.24
N LYS A 74 9.25 -1.31 -5.50
CA LYS A 74 10.34 -2.23 -5.88
C LYS A 74 11.67 -1.85 -5.25
N ASN A 75 12.01 -0.56 -5.26
CA ASN A 75 13.23 -0.07 -4.64
C ASN A 75 13.21 -0.29 -3.12
N GLY A 76 12.05 -0.06 -2.49
CA GLY A 76 11.81 -0.33 -1.08
C GLY A 76 11.97 -1.80 -0.72
N MET A 77 11.35 -2.70 -1.49
CA MET A 77 11.52 -4.15 -1.34
C MET A 77 13.00 -4.55 -1.45
N THR A 78 13.71 -4.02 -2.44
CA THR A 78 15.14 -4.30 -2.62
C THR A 78 15.96 -3.86 -1.41
N ALA A 79 15.63 -2.72 -0.79
CA ALA A 79 16.30 -2.22 0.40
C ALA A 79 15.92 -3.03 1.65
N PHE A 80 14.63 -3.30 1.86
CA PHE A 80 14.10 -4.12 2.96
C PHE A 80 14.75 -5.51 2.98
N MET A 81 14.87 -6.18 1.83
CA MET A 81 15.50 -7.50 1.75
C MET A 81 16.98 -7.52 2.15
N ARG A 82 17.67 -6.36 2.15
CA ARG A 82 19.06 -6.26 2.61
C ARG A 82 19.18 -6.12 4.12
N THR A 83 18.10 -5.80 4.83
CA THR A 83 18.10 -5.64 6.30
C THR A 83 18.17 -6.98 7.03
N ASP A 84 17.78 -8.06 6.36
CA ASP A 84 17.72 -9.43 6.89
C ASP A 84 16.86 -9.61 8.15
N ILE A 85 16.00 -8.63 8.46
CA ILE A 85 15.21 -8.59 9.70
C ILE A 85 14.28 -9.80 9.88
N LEU A 86 13.85 -10.41 8.77
CA LEU A 86 12.98 -11.60 8.78
C LEU A 86 13.66 -12.86 9.34
N ASN A 87 14.99 -12.85 9.48
CA ASN A 87 15.74 -13.95 10.10
C ASN A 87 15.97 -13.75 11.61
N TYR A 88 15.53 -12.62 12.17
CA TYR A 88 15.72 -12.33 13.59
C TYR A 88 14.65 -12.98 14.48
N PRO A 89 14.95 -13.23 15.78
CA PRO A 89 13.96 -13.61 16.77
C PRO A 89 12.83 -12.57 16.91
N SER A 90 11.66 -13.03 17.37
CA SER A 90 10.44 -12.21 17.50
C SER A 90 10.62 -10.93 18.32
N VAL A 91 11.50 -10.95 19.34
CA VAL A 91 11.81 -9.79 20.19
C VAL A 91 12.48 -8.61 19.46
N TYR A 92 13.01 -8.84 18.26
CA TYR A 92 13.62 -7.79 17.42
C TYR A 92 12.77 -7.42 16.20
N ARG A 93 11.58 -8.01 16.09
CA ARG A 93 10.68 -7.85 14.95
C ARG A 93 9.39 -7.17 15.39
N LEU A 94 8.77 -6.42 14.47
CA LEU A 94 7.53 -5.71 14.71
C LEU A 94 6.43 -6.28 13.82
N ALA A 95 5.55 -7.08 14.42
CA ALA A 95 4.55 -7.87 13.69
C ALA A 95 3.65 -7.04 12.79
N PHE A 96 3.01 -5.98 13.30
CA PHE A 96 2.15 -5.13 12.50
C PHE A 96 2.85 -4.54 11.26
N ARG A 97 4.16 -4.27 11.33
CA ARG A 97 4.88 -3.73 10.17
C ARG A 97 5.06 -4.76 9.07
N GLU A 98 5.48 -5.97 9.47
CA GLU A 98 5.67 -7.08 8.54
C GLU A 98 4.33 -7.59 7.99
N LEU A 99 3.30 -7.68 8.83
CA LEU A 99 1.95 -8.07 8.40
C LEU A 99 1.34 -7.03 7.46
N GLY A 100 1.66 -5.74 7.66
CA GLY A 100 1.31 -4.67 6.72
C GLY A 100 1.93 -4.89 5.34
N LEU A 101 3.19 -5.32 5.27
CA LEU A 101 3.80 -5.74 4.02
C LEU A 101 3.07 -6.93 3.41
N SER A 102 2.74 -7.96 4.20
CA SER A 102 2.01 -9.15 3.72
C SER A 102 0.69 -8.78 3.07
N ILE A 103 -0.12 -7.94 3.74
CA ILE A 103 -1.40 -7.45 3.22
C ILE A 103 -1.19 -6.71 1.89
N GLY A 104 -0.19 -5.83 1.81
CA GLY A 104 0.13 -5.12 0.58
C GLY A 104 0.54 -6.06 -0.55
N LEU A 105 1.34 -7.09 -0.28
CA LEU A 105 1.79 -8.04 -1.29
C LEU A 105 0.62 -8.85 -1.88
N HIS A 106 -0.36 -9.25 -1.07
CA HIS A 106 -1.58 -9.89 -1.56
C HIS A 106 -2.38 -9.01 -2.54
N ALA A 107 -2.23 -7.68 -2.47
CA ALA A 107 -2.88 -6.78 -3.41
C ALA A 107 -2.37 -6.93 -4.87
N LEU A 108 -1.15 -7.47 -5.08
CA LEU A 108 -0.52 -7.59 -6.40
C LEU A 108 -1.36 -8.42 -7.38
N ASP A 109 -1.91 -9.56 -6.93
CA ASP A 109 -2.73 -10.43 -7.78
C ASP A 109 -3.99 -9.71 -8.25
N LYS A 110 -4.62 -8.95 -7.35
CA LYS A 110 -5.80 -8.15 -7.67
C LYS A 110 -5.48 -7.03 -8.65
N ILE A 111 -4.33 -6.37 -8.51
CA ILE A 111 -3.87 -5.35 -9.47
C ILE A 111 -3.67 -5.98 -10.85
N GLN A 112 -3.01 -7.14 -10.94
CA GLN A 112 -2.78 -7.84 -12.21
C GLN A 112 -4.10 -8.26 -12.89
N GLN A 113 -5.07 -8.75 -12.12
CA GLN A 113 -6.40 -9.10 -12.62
C GLN A 113 -7.14 -7.87 -13.17
N LEU A 114 -7.13 -6.76 -12.43
CA LEU A 114 -7.75 -5.51 -12.85
C LEU A 114 -7.10 -4.96 -14.14
N LEU A 115 -5.77 -4.95 -14.21
CA LEU A 115 -5.01 -4.52 -15.39
C LEU A 115 -5.33 -5.37 -16.63
N SER A 116 -5.44 -6.69 -16.44
CA SER A 116 -5.75 -7.63 -17.54
C SER A 116 -7.21 -7.54 -18.01
N GLY A 117 -8.15 -7.30 -17.08
CA GLY A 117 -9.57 -7.19 -17.39
C GLY A 117 -10.00 -5.86 -18.00
N HIS A 118 -9.20 -4.80 -17.86
CA HIS A 118 -9.60 -3.41 -18.20
C HIS A 118 -8.57 -2.70 -19.08
N THR A 119 -8.01 -3.40 -20.07
CA THR A 119 -6.89 -2.92 -20.89
C THR A 119 -7.07 -1.55 -21.54
N ALA A 120 -8.31 -1.15 -21.86
CA ALA A 120 -8.63 0.12 -22.49
C ALA A 120 -8.26 1.34 -21.62
N PHE A 121 -8.21 1.20 -20.29
CA PHE A 121 -7.93 2.30 -19.37
C PHE A 121 -6.43 2.47 -19.04
N PHE A 122 -5.58 1.56 -19.53
CA PHE A 122 -4.15 1.52 -19.17
C PHE A 122 -3.27 1.67 -20.42
N PRO A 123 -2.96 2.92 -20.84
CA PRO A 123 -2.11 3.15 -22.02
C PRO A 123 -0.69 2.60 -21.84
N ASN A 124 -0.16 2.61 -20.61
CA ASN A 124 1.17 2.11 -20.25
C ASN A 124 1.17 0.66 -19.71
N ARG A 125 0.14 -0.15 -20.05
CA ARG A 125 -0.05 -1.52 -19.49
C ARG A 125 1.17 -2.43 -19.57
N LEU A 126 2.00 -2.32 -20.62
CA LEU A 126 3.17 -3.18 -20.79
C LEU A 126 4.23 -2.89 -19.73
N LEU A 127 4.43 -1.61 -19.42
CA LEU A 127 5.33 -1.17 -18.35
C LEU A 127 4.80 -1.61 -16.98
N LEU A 128 3.51 -1.34 -16.71
CA LEU A 128 2.87 -1.72 -15.45
C LEU A 128 2.93 -3.24 -15.22
N ARG A 129 2.70 -4.03 -16.27
CA ARG A 129 2.81 -5.49 -16.20
C ARG A 129 4.21 -5.93 -15.84
N ALA A 130 5.23 -5.37 -16.50
CA ALA A 130 6.62 -5.71 -16.19
C ALA A 130 6.99 -5.36 -14.73
N GLN A 131 6.57 -4.19 -14.23
CA GLN A 131 6.80 -3.79 -12.84
C GLN A 131 6.10 -4.74 -11.84
N LEU A 132 4.87 -5.15 -12.15
CA LEU A 132 4.13 -6.11 -11.31
C LEU A 132 4.77 -7.49 -11.34
N GLU A 133 5.21 -7.98 -12.50
CA GLU A 133 5.91 -9.27 -12.63
C GLU A 133 7.17 -9.29 -11.75
N GLU A 134 7.95 -8.21 -11.73
CA GLU A 134 9.10 -8.10 -10.83
C GLU A 134 8.70 -8.13 -9.35
N LEU A 135 7.61 -7.44 -8.97
CA LEU A 135 7.13 -7.42 -7.58
C LEU A 135 6.54 -8.76 -7.14
N THR A 136 5.95 -9.55 -8.04
CA THR A 136 5.41 -10.87 -7.68
C THR A 136 6.49 -11.87 -7.23
N THR A 137 7.76 -11.61 -7.54
CA THR A 137 8.88 -12.41 -7.01
C THR A 137 8.97 -12.39 -5.49
N TYR A 138 8.34 -11.40 -4.84
CA TYR A 138 8.30 -11.26 -3.38
C TYR A 138 7.06 -11.89 -2.72
N LEU A 139 6.09 -12.43 -3.48
CA LEU A 139 4.90 -13.10 -2.92
C LEU A 139 5.22 -14.21 -1.89
N PRO A 140 6.31 -15.00 -2.01
CA PRO A 140 6.65 -15.98 -0.98
C PRO A 140 6.86 -15.37 0.42
N LEU A 141 7.13 -14.06 0.53
CA LEU A 141 7.27 -13.39 1.81
C LEU A 141 5.98 -13.37 2.63
N CYS A 142 4.80 -13.39 1.98
CA CYS A 142 3.53 -13.43 2.71
C CYS A 142 3.49 -14.64 3.65
N ALA A 143 3.72 -15.83 3.09
CA ALA A 143 3.75 -17.07 3.86
C ALA A 143 4.89 -17.08 4.90
N ILE A 144 6.05 -16.50 4.60
CA ILE A 144 7.18 -16.43 5.55
C ILE A 144 6.78 -15.58 6.78
N ILE A 145 6.18 -14.42 6.56
CA ILE A 145 5.77 -13.49 7.62
C ILE A 145 4.59 -14.08 8.41
N GLU A 146 3.57 -14.55 7.71
CA GLU A 146 2.34 -15.07 8.32
C GLU A 146 2.60 -16.30 9.17
N ASN A 147 3.35 -17.29 8.64
CA ASN A 147 3.68 -18.49 9.40
C ASN A 147 4.55 -18.17 10.62
N PHE A 148 5.45 -17.19 10.53
CA PHE A 148 6.24 -16.76 11.68
C PHE A 148 5.34 -16.20 12.78
N TRP A 149 4.40 -15.31 12.46
CA TRP A 149 3.53 -14.69 13.46
C TRP A 149 2.35 -15.56 13.89
N LEU A 150 2.00 -16.60 13.12
CA LEU A 150 1.05 -17.63 13.54
C LEU A 150 1.58 -18.52 14.67
N GLU A 151 2.90 -18.68 14.77
CA GLU A 151 3.52 -19.51 15.81
C GLU A 151 3.27 -18.90 17.21
N PRO A 152 2.58 -19.61 18.13
CA PRO A 152 2.24 -19.08 19.44
C PRO A 152 3.46 -18.61 20.26
N GLU A 153 4.62 -19.23 20.10
CA GLU A 153 5.84 -18.79 20.78
C GLU A 153 6.29 -17.39 20.34
N ASN A 154 6.10 -17.03 19.06
CA ASN A 154 6.45 -15.71 18.57
C ASN A 154 5.49 -14.63 19.06
N GLN A 155 4.24 -14.99 19.35
CA GLN A 155 3.24 -14.09 19.93
C GLN A 155 3.45 -13.81 21.43
N LYS A 156 4.37 -14.51 22.09
CA LYS A 156 4.74 -14.23 23.50
C LYS A 156 5.75 -13.09 23.64
N SER A 157 6.32 -12.59 22.53
CA SER A 157 7.27 -11.49 22.60
C SER A 157 6.62 -10.19 23.08
N ALA A 158 7.39 -9.33 23.74
CA ALA A 158 6.92 -8.00 24.15
C ALA A 158 6.45 -7.18 22.94
N THR A 159 7.19 -7.25 21.82
CA THR A 159 6.86 -6.60 20.55
C THR A 159 5.51 -7.04 19.95
N TRP A 160 5.05 -8.25 20.30
CA TRP A 160 3.70 -8.69 19.99
C TRP A 160 2.68 -8.18 21.01
N SER A 161 2.90 -8.48 22.30
CA SER A 161 1.91 -8.23 23.36
C SER A 161 1.63 -6.76 23.61
N GLU A 162 2.63 -5.88 23.44
CA GLU A 162 2.47 -4.43 23.60
C GLU A 162 1.58 -3.80 22.52
N HIS A 163 1.36 -4.51 21.41
CA HIS A 163 0.52 -4.08 20.29
C HIS A 163 -0.52 -5.15 19.91
N LEU A 164 -1.00 -5.92 20.90
CA LEU A 164 -1.85 -7.10 20.69
C LEU A 164 -3.03 -6.84 19.75
N ASP A 165 -3.77 -5.75 19.94
CA ASP A 165 -4.97 -5.44 19.15
C ASP A 165 -4.62 -5.21 17.67
N ILE A 166 -3.58 -4.40 17.42
CA ILE A 166 -3.12 -4.10 16.05
C ILE A 166 -2.59 -5.38 15.40
N ASN A 167 -1.72 -6.12 16.10
CA ASN A 167 -1.10 -7.33 15.57
C ASN A 167 -2.14 -8.41 15.24
N SER A 168 -3.14 -8.59 16.09
CA SER A 168 -4.21 -9.57 15.88
C SER A 168 -5.06 -9.24 14.66
N VAL A 169 -5.45 -7.97 14.48
CA VAL A 169 -6.23 -7.53 13.32
C VAL A 169 -5.41 -7.63 12.04
N MET A 170 -4.15 -7.21 12.07
CA MET A 170 -3.27 -7.28 10.90
C MET A 170 -3.02 -8.73 10.48
N LEU A 171 -2.82 -9.66 11.44
CA LEU A 171 -2.66 -11.08 11.15
C LEU A 171 -3.94 -11.69 10.58
N ALA A 172 -5.10 -11.40 11.17
CA ALA A 172 -6.38 -11.87 10.64
C ALA A 172 -6.64 -11.33 9.22
N THR A 173 -6.27 -10.08 8.96
CA THR A 173 -6.42 -9.44 7.65
C THR A 173 -5.49 -10.06 6.62
N SER A 174 -4.21 -10.30 6.96
CA SER A 174 -3.26 -10.91 6.03
C SER A 174 -3.67 -12.33 5.63
N LEU A 175 -4.21 -13.11 6.57
CA LEU A 175 -4.68 -14.48 6.31
C LEU A 175 -5.99 -14.54 5.51
N GLY A 176 -6.75 -13.46 5.47
CA GLY A 176 -8.01 -13.34 4.72
C GLY A 176 -7.91 -12.54 3.43
N ALA A 177 -6.71 -12.06 3.08
CA ALA A 177 -6.45 -11.21 1.92
C ALA A 177 -6.54 -11.97 0.59
#